data_AF-A0A383AFU4-F1
#
_entry.id   AF-A0A383AFU4-F1
#
_cell.length_a   1.000
_cell.length_b   1.000
_cell.length_c   1.000
_cell.angle_alpha   90.00
_cell.angle_beta   90.00
_cell.angle_gamma   90.00
#
_symmetry.space_group_name_H-M   'P 1'
#
loop_
_entity.id
_entity.type
_entity.pdbx_description
1 polymer ?
#
loop_
_entity_poly.entity_id
_entity_poly.type
_entity_poly.pdbx_seq_one_letter_code
_entity_poly.pdbx_strand_id
1 'polypeptide(L)' 'KDGKAQFLGLTKADKIPWGLTLSPDGKFLLVSATSGASLTAYRITKDGNLKKVASLAWDARMSDLVAR' A
#
# COMPACT_ATOMS: atom_id res chain seq x y z
N LYS A 1 -9.58 -15.22 -17.76
CA LYS A 1 -9.65 -13.74 -17.88
C LYS A 1 -8.51 -13.31 -18.79
N ASP A 2 -8.72 -12.32 -19.64
CA ASP A 2 -7.81 -11.87 -20.71
C ASP A 2 -6.51 -11.18 -20.22
N GLY A 3 -6.18 -11.32 -18.92
CA GLY A 3 -4.96 -10.77 -18.32
C GLY A 3 -4.96 -9.25 -18.12
N LYS A 4 -6.06 -8.56 -18.45
CA LYS A 4 -6.12 -7.10 -18.34
C LYS A 4 -6.36 -6.64 -16.91
N ALA A 5 -5.66 -5.58 -16.52
CA ALA A 5 -5.97 -4.84 -15.31
C ALA A 5 -7.32 -4.14 -15.47
N GLN A 6 -8.08 -4.08 -14.38
CA GLN A 6 -9.32 -3.30 -14.30
C GLN A 6 -9.22 -2.29 -13.16
N PHE A 7 -9.84 -1.13 -13.34
CA PHE A 7 -10.00 -0.18 -12.28
C PHE A 7 -11.02 -0.70 -11.25
N LEU A 8 -10.61 -0.82 -9.98
CA LEU A 8 -11.48 -1.25 -8.88
C LEU A 8 -12.03 -0.07 -8.08
N GLY A 9 -11.28 1.03 -7.99
CA GLY A 9 -11.65 2.19 -7.19
C GLY A 9 -10.44 3.02 -6.75
N LEU A 10 -10.70 4.03 -5.92
CA LEU A 10 -9.69 4.87 -5.30
C LEU A 10 -9.71 4.66 -3.78
N THR A 11 -8.52 4.61 -3.18
CA THR A 11 -8.36 4.54 -1.72
C THR A 11 -7.61 5.78 -1.27
N LYS A 12 -8.11 6.44 -0.22
CA LYS A 12 -7.40 7.56 0.40
C LYS A 12 -6.06 7.07 0.94
N ALA A 13 -4.99 7.67 0.45
CA ALA A 13 -3.62 7.44 0.90
C ALA A 13 -3.05 8.69 1.58
N ASP A 14 -1.87 8.53 2.16
CA ASP A 14 -1.10 9.65 2.72
C ASP A 14 -0.38 10.44 1.61
N LYS A 15 0.26 11.55 1.95
CA LYS A 15 0.86 12.48 0.97
C LYS A 15 2.05 11.85 0.23
N ILE A 16 1.93 11.79 -1.09
CA ILE A 16 2.95 11.25 -2.02
C ILE A 16 3.28 9.78 -1.67
N PRO A 17 2.35 8.84 -1.91
CA PRO A 17 2.66 7.41 -1.80
C PRO A 17 3.70 7.03 -2.87
N TRP A 18 4.74 6.30 -2.48
CA TRP A 18 5.91 6.03 -3.33
C TRP A 18 6.24 4.55 -3.44
N GLY A 19 6.65 3.92 -2.34
CA GLY A 19 6.96 2.50 -2.30
C GLY A 19 5.69 1.69 -2.06
N LEU A 20 5.47 0.66 -2.87
CA LEU A 20 4.34 -0.26 -2.72
C LEU A 20 4.85 -1.70 -2.79
N THR A 21 4.47 -2.52 -1.80
CA THR A 21 4.81 -3.95 -1.80
C THR A 21 3.72 -4.78 -1.16
N LEU A 22 3.52 -6.00 -1.65
CA LEU A 22 2.58 -6.94 -1.05
C LEU A 22 3.25 -7.72 0.07
N SER A 23 2.49 -8.08 1.11
CA SER A 23 2.93 -9.13 2.02
C SER A 23 3.08 -10.46 1.25
N PRO A 24 3.98 -11.37 1.67
CA PRO A 24 4.19 -12.65 0.99
C PRO A 24 2.92 -13.50 0.88
N ASP A 25 1.99 -13.37 1.83
CA ASP A 25 0.70 -14.06 1.80
C ASP A 25 -0.38 -13.34 0.98
N GLY A 26 -0.04 -12.21 0.36
CA GLY A 26 -0.93 -11.40 -0.48
C GLY A 26 -2.08 -10.73 0.26
N LYS A 27 -2.11 -10.76 1.61
CA LYS A 27 -3.23 -10.21 2.39
C LYS A 27 -3.12 -8.71 2.64
N PHE A 28 -1.93 -8.14 2.52
CA PHE A 28 -1.68 -6.73 2.77
C PHE A 28 -0.91 -6.08 1.64
N LEU A 29 -1.24 -4.81 1.40
CA LEU A 29 -0.42 -3.86 0.66
C LEU A 29 0.23 -2.92 1.67
N LEU A 30 1.55 -2.84 1.64
CA LEU A 30 2.35 -1.88 2.40
C LEU A 30 2.71 -0.71 1.50
N VAL A 31 2.49 0.51 1.99
CA VAL A 31 2.70 1.75 1.23
C VAL A 31 3.52 2.73 2.04
N SER A 32 4.68 3.15 1.54
CA SER A 32 5.46 4.26 2.08
C SER A 32 4.96 5.57 1.47
N ALA A 33 4.90 6.63 2.28
CA ALA A 33 4.57 7.97 1.85
C ALA A 33 5.75 8.90 2.15
N THR A 34 6.37 9.45 1.11
CA THR A 34 7.62 10.24 1.24
C THR A 34 7.36 11.57 1.93
N SER A 35 6.35 12.32 1.48
CA SER A 35 5.94 13.58 2.11
C SER A 35 5.04 13.39 3.32
N GLY A 36 4.35 12.26 3.40
CA GLY A 36 3.53 11.88 4.57
C GLY A 36 4.37 11.41 5.76
N ALA A 37 5.64 11.05 5.54
CA ALA A 37 6.51 10.43 6.54
C ALA A 37 5.81 9.27 7.24
N SER A 38 5.19 8.38 6.47
CA SER A 38 4.40 7.27 7.01
C SER A 38 4.55 5.97 6.22
N LEU A 39 4.42 4.86 6.96
CA LEU A 39 4.21 3.52 6.41
C LEU A 39 2.79 3.10 6.76
N THR A 40 1.97 2.85 5.75
CA THR A 40 0.59 2.44 5.92
C THR A 40 0.39 1.02 5.44
N ALA A 41 -0.27 0.20 6.25
CA ALA A 41 -0.74 -1.12 5.86
C ALA A 41 -2.22 -1.07 5.47
N TYR A 42 -2.54 -1.60 4.30
CA TYR A 42 -3.90 -1.81 3.82
C TYR A 42 -4.17 -3.30 3.71
N ARG A 43 -5.26 -3.77 4.32
CA ARG A 43 -5.76 -5.13 4.09
C ARG A 43 -6.45 -5.19 2.74
N ILE A 44 -6.11 -6.20 1.95
CA ILE A 44 -6.78 -6.52 0.69
C ILE A 44 -8.03 -7.36 1.02
N THR A 45 -9.19 -6.89 0.56
CA THR A 45 -10.46 -7.58 0.73
C THR A 45 -10.67 -8.64 -0.35
N LYS A 46 -11.69 -9.51 -0.19
CA LYS A 46 -11.95 -10.60 -1.14
C LYS A 46 -12.26 -10.13 -2.57
N ASP A 47 -12.80 -8.93 -2.69
CA ASP A 47 -13.12 -8.22 -3.93
C ASP A 47 -11.97 -7.34 -4.45
N GLY A 48 -10.82 -7.35 -3.78
CA GLY A 48 -9.61 -6.62 -4.19
C GLY A 48 -9.55 -5.15 -3.76
N ASN A 49 -10.52 -4.68 -2.96
CA ASN A 49 -10.49 -3.36 -2.36
C ASN A 49 -9.45 -3.27 -1.22
N LEU A 50 -9.06 -2.05 -0.87
CA LEU A 50 -8.06 -1.77 0.17
C LEU A 50 -8.71 -1.12 1.39
N LYS A 51 -8.47 -1.71 2.56
CA LYS A 51 -8.90 -1.15 3.86
C LYS A 51 -7.68 -0.82 4.70
N LYS A 52 -7.48 0.46 5.04
CA LYS A 52 -6.41 0.87 5.98
C LYS A 52 -6.60 0.16 7.32
N VAL A 53 -5.55 -0.48 7.83
CA VAL A 53 -5.57 -1.20 9.11
C VAL A 53 -4.56 -0.66 10.13
N ALA A 54 -3.45 -0.09 9.67
CA ALA A 54 -2.43 0.48 10.54
C ALA A 54 -1.63 1.57 9.81
N SER A 55 -1.03 2.47 10.59
CA SER A 55 -0.16 3.55 10.12
C SER A 55 0.92 3.75 11.17
N LEU A 56 2.17 3.84 10.74
CA LEU A 56 3.31 4.21 11.60
C LEU A 56 4.04 5.41 11.00
N ALA A 57 4.65 6.23 11.85
CA ALA A 57 5.63 7.22 11.42
C ALA A 57 6.82 6.53 10.74
N TRP A 58 7.26 7.09 9.62
CA TRP A 58 8.30 6.52 8.76
C TRP A 58 9.25 7.64 8.39
N ASP A 59 10.56 7.41 8.53
CA ASP A 59 11.55 8.44 8.20
C ASP A 59 11.40 8.82 6.73
N ALA A 60 11.25 10.11 6.45
CA ALA A 60 11.02 10.63 5.10
C ALA A 60 12.16 10.30 4.12
N ARG A 61 13.34 9.93 4.63
CA ARG A 61 14.49 9.49 3.83
C ARG A 61 14.39 8.02 3.39
N MET A 62 13.47 7.24 3.97
CA MET A 62 13.23 5.85 3.59
C MET A 62 12.14 5.78 2.52
N SER A 63 12.51 5.59 1.26
CA SER A 63 11.56 5.50 0.13
C SER A 63 11.14 4.07 -0.18
N ASP A 64 12.07 3.13 -0.13
CA ASP A 64 11.90 1.81 -0.73
C ASP A 64 11.41 0.78 0.29
N LEU A 65 10.50 -0.08 -0.17
CA LEU A 65 9.94 -1.17 0.62
C LEU A 65 10.21 -2.49 -0.08
N VAL A 66 10.85 -3.42 0.62
CA VAL A 66 11.04 -4.79 0.15
C VAL A 66 10.38 -5.74 1.14
N ALA A 67 9.31 -6.39 0.72
CA ALA A 67 8.78 -7.57 1.39
C ALA A 67 9.48 -8.82 0.84
N ARG A 68 9.77 -9.78 1.72
CA ARG A 68 10.21 -11.13 1.33
C ARG A 68 9.01 -12.03 1.13
#